data_AF-F6DPM5-F1
#
_entry.id   AF-F6DPM5-F1
#
_cell.length_a   1.000
_cell.length_b   1.000
_cell.length_c   1.000
_cell.angle_alpha   90.00
_cell.angle_beta   90.00
_cell.angle_gamma   90.00
#
_symmetry.space_group_name_H-M   'P 1'
#
loop_
_entity.id
_entity.type
_entity.pdbx_description
1 polymer ?
#
loop_
_entity_poly.entity_id
_entity_poly.type
_entity_poly.pdbx_seq_one_letter_code
_entity_poly.pdbx_strand_id
1 'polypeptide(L)' 'MYKFVKRYYDMGIYTQDNVKTFVIANKLTAEEYEQITGEAYAK' A
#
# COMPACT_ATOMS: atom_id res chain seq x y z
N MET A 1 -1.05 -2.45 10.18
CA MET A 1 -0.64 -1.32 9.33
C MET A 1 -1.59 -1.14 8.14
N TYR A 2 -1.93 -2.22 7.45
CA TYR A 2 -2.89 -2.27 6.34
C TYR A 2 -4.12 -1.36 6.45
N LYS A 3 -4.93 -1.48 7.52
CA LYS A 3 -6.17 -0.68 7.67
C LYS A 3 -5.94 0.83 7.63
N PHE A 4 -4.82 1.30 8.19
CA PHE A 4 -4.46 2.72 8.15
C PHE A 4 -4.06 3.11 6.73
N VAL A 5 -3.12 2.38 6.12
CA VAL A 5 -2.64 2.68 4.76
C VAL A 5 -3.77 2.62 3.75
N LYS A 6 -4.65 1.62 3.83
CA LYS A 6 -5.87 1.53 3.03
C LYS A 6 -6.75 2.77 3.21
N ARG A 7 -7.03 3.17 4.45
CA ARG A 7 -7.85 4.36 4.72
C ARG A 7 -7.21 5.64 4.17
N TYR A 8 -5.90 5.82 4.34
CA TYR A 8 -5.19 6.98 3.81
C TYR A 8 -5.10 6.96 2.28
N TYR A 9 -5.00 5.78 1.66
CA TYR A 9 -5.04 5.60 0.21
C TYR A 9 -6.45 5.89 -0.34
N ASP A 10 -7.50 5.35 0.28
CA ASP A 10 -8.91 5.63 -0.03
C ASP A 10 -9.24 7.13 0.12
N MET A 11 -8.58 7.83 1.04
CA MET A 11 -8.69 9.28 1.22
C MET A 11 -7.87 10.10 0.20
N GLY A 12 -7.08 9.46 -0.67
CA GLY A 12 -6.20 10.12 -1.63
C GLY A 12 -4.95 10.77 -1.02
N ILE A 13 -4.65 10.49 0.25
CA ILE A 13 -3.47 11.00 0.96
C ILE A 13 -2.22 10.20 0.56
N TYR A 14 -2.37 8.88 0.43
CA TYR A 14 -1.29 8.03 -0.05
C TYR A 14 -1.47 7.68 -1.51
N THR A 15 -0.38 7.82 -2.26
CA THR A 15 -0.24 7.32 -3.62
C THR A 15 0.33 5.91 -3.59
N GLN A 16 0.31 5.23 -4.73
CA GLN A 16 0.88 3.88 -4.86
C GLN A 16 2.36 3.83 -4.46
N ASP A 17 3.16 4.87 -4.74
CA ASP A 17 4.56 4.96 -4.29
C ASP A 17 4.71 4.97 -2.76
N ASN A 18 3.80 5.66 -2.06
CA ASN A 18 3.77 5.64 -0.60
C ASN A 18 3.47 4.21 -0.12
N VAL A 19 2.47 3.54 -0.70
CA VAL A 19 2.15 2.13 -0.36
C VAL A 19 3.34 1.20 -0.68
N LYS A 20 4.04 1.38 -1.82
CA LYS A 20 5.26 0.62 -2.16
C LYS A 20 6.35 0.81 -1.12
N THR A 21 6.55 2.04 -0.64
CA THR A 21 7.54 2.35 0.40
C THR A 21 7.24 1.59 1.69
N PHE A 22 5.96 1.46 2.06
CA PHE A 22 5.58 0.63 3.21
C PHE A 22 5.83 -0.86 2.99
N VAL A 23 5.72 -1.38 1.76
CA VAL A 23 6.10 -2.76 1.43
C VAL A 23 7.61 -2.95 1.57
N ILE A 24 8.41 -2.04 1.00
CA ILE A 24 9.89 -2.06 1.09
C ILE A 24 10.35 -1.99 2.54
N ALA A 25 9.68 -1.17 3.36
CA ALA A 25 9.93 -1.04 4.79
C ALA A 25 9.44 -2.25 5.63
N ASN A 26 8.98 -3.34 5.00
CA ASN A 26 8.38 -4.51 5.65
C ASN A 26 7.21 -4.17 6.60
N LYS A 27 6.53 -3.03 6.35
CA LYS A 27 5.33 -2.62 7.10
C LYS A 27 4.04 -3.17 6.49
N LEU A 28 4.12 -3.65 5.26
CA LEU A 28 3.03 -4.15 4.43
C LEU A 28 3.54 -5.32 3.59
N THR A 29 2.68 -6.29 3.30
CA THR A 29 3.01 -7.37 2.36
C THR A 29 2.66 -6.99 0.92
N ALA A 30 3.22 -7.72 -0.05
CA ALA A 30 2.88 -7.52 -1.47
C ALA A 30 1.39 -7.80 -1.75
N GLU A 31 0.78 -8.79 -1.10
CA GLU A 31 -0.65 -9.07 -1.19
C GLU A 31 -1.49 -7.92 -0.62
N GLU A 32 -1.08 -7.38 0.53
CA GLU A 32 -1.77 -6.24 1.14
C GLU A 32 -1.64 -4.98 0.29
N TYR A 33 -0.51 -4.77 -0.40
CA TYR A 33 -0.35 -3.70 -1.40
C TYR A 33 -1.35 -3.84 -2.53
N GLU A 34 -1.43 -5.03 -3.14
CA GLU A 34 -2.35 -5.31 -4.24
C GLU A 34 -3.82 -5.13 -3.81
N GLN A 35 -4.17 -5.49 -2.57
CA GLN A 35 -5.51 -5.23 -2.03
C GLN A 35 -5.81 -3.75 -1.79
N ILE A 36 -4.80 -2.90 -1.56
CA ILE A 36 -4.98 -1.45 -1.37
C ILE A 36 -5.05 -0.73 -2.72
N THR A 37 -4.09 -1.02 -3.59
CA THR A 37 -3.89 -0.29 -4.84
C THR A 37 -4.66 -0.87 -6.01
N GLY A 38 -5.06 -2.15 -5.93
CA GLY A 38 -5.63 -2.91 -7.03
C GLY A 38 -4.61 -3.34 -8.09
N GLU A 39 -3.32 -3.04 -7.88
CA GLU A 39 -2.24 -3.40 -8.78
C GLU A 39 -1.27 -4.35 -8.12
N ALA A 40 -0.87 -5.39 -8.86
CA ALA A 40 0.15 -6.32 -8.41
C ALA A 40 1.44 -5.56 -8.08
N TYR A 41 2.04 -5.88 -6.93
CA TYR A 41 3.31 -5.27 -6.53
C TYR A 41 4.43 -5.70 -7.50
N ALA A 42 4.70 -4.87 -8.50
CA ALA A 42 5.88 -5.01 -9.35
C ALA A 42 7.10 -4.39 -8.63
N LYS A 43 8.03 -5.28 -8.24
CA LYS A 43 9.26 -4.98 -7.52
C LYS A 43 10.21 -4.08 -8.31
#